data_AF-A0A426VL12-F1
#
_entry.id   AF-A0A426VL12-F1
#
_cell.length_a   1.000
_cell.length_b   1.000
_cell.length_c   1.000
_cell.angle_alpha   90.00
_cell.angle_beta   90.00
_cell.angle_gamma   90.00
#
_symmetry.space_group_name_H-M   'P 1'
#
loop_
_entity.id
_entity.type
_entity.pdbx_description
1 polymer ?
#
loop_
_entity_poly.entity_id
_entity_poly.type
_entity_poly.pdbx_seq_one_letter_code
_entity_poly.pdbx_strand_id
1 'polypeptide(L)'
;MDKEHAMNTEMDNFSTDAVEASAVGYADVQTKIMLRHPQEQIDEVLRLAIEQEEAAYREAHAAWQSAMTEVQAQIAEAQAHNAANPNELMPVPPLPAEPMLDLQARRACYRAAHVEVDLALSTETKDAHIEYDDDALVAYHHPATVSHTAQQLADTKRERFKSQRAAKVSSITVEVDGLTFDGDEQSQQRMVRAILLMTENDTQRWVLANNAVADVTKAQLTQACLLAAAQQSDLWIESH
;
A
#
# COMPACT_ATOMS: atom_id res chain seq x y z
N MET A 1 29.12 5.74 -58.49
CA MET A 1 29.94 4.54 -58.66
C MET A 1 31.20 4.77 -57.85
N ASP A 2 31.46 4.20 -56.68
CA ASP A 2 30.83 3.22 -55.78
C ASP A 2 31.52 3.47 -54.41
N LYS A 3 30.85 3.51 -53.23
CA LYS A 3 30.45 2.36 -52.39
C LYS A 3 31.56 1.30 -52.32
N GLU A 4 32.03 0.76 -51.20
CA GLU A 4 31.49 0.55 -49.86
C GLU A 4 32.54 -0.30 -49.09
N HIS A 5 32.55 -0.21 -47.76
CA HIS A 5 32.98 -1.25 -46.79
C HIS A 5 34.49 -1.56 -46.71
N ALA A 6 35.13 -1.94 -45.62
CA ALA A 6 34.92 -2.22 -44.18
C ALA A 6 36.16 -3.12 -43.90
N MET A 7 36.81 -3.27 -42.74
CA MET A 7 36.35 -3.42 -41.38
C MET A 7 37.63 -3.69 -40.55
N ASN A 8 37.71 -3.07 -39.39
CA ASN A 8 38.10 -3.66 -38.11
C ASN A 8 39.25 -4.67 -38.00
N THR A 9 40.31 -4.24 -37.32
CA THR A 9 41.09 -5.10 -36.40
C THR A 9 41.56 -4.24 -35.23
N GLU A 10 40.66 -3.99 -34.27
CA GLU A 10 41.03 -3.62 -32.91
C GLU A 10 40.47 -4.72 -32.01
N MET A 11 41.37 -5.64 -31.65
CA MET A 11 41.10 -6.78 -30.79
C MET A 11 41.46 -6.38 -29.37
N ASP A 12 40.46 -6.49 -28.50
CA ASP A 12 40.54 -6.85 -27.09
C ASP A 12 41.57 -6.12 -26.23
N ASN A 13 41.12 -5.00 -25.67
CA ASN A 13 41.48 -4.64 -24.31
C ASN A 13 40.19 -4.55 -23.49
N PHE A 14 39.55 -5.71 -23.27
CA PHE A 14 38.58 -5.86 -22.18
C PHE A 14 39.37 -5.76 -20.89
N SER A 15 39.50 -4.53 -20.41
CA SER A 15 39.88 -4.23 -19.04
C SER A 15 38.89 -4.97 -18.15
N THR A 16 39.35 -6.07 -17.56
CA THR A 16 38.78 -6.66 -16.35
C THR A 16 38.94 -5.62 -15.24
N ASP A 17 38.10 -4.59 -15.26
CA ASP A 17 37.72 -3.88 -14.05
C ASP A 17 36.94 -4.90 -13.21
N ALA A 18 37.70 -5.65 -12.43
CA ALA A 18 37.23 -6.14 -11.17
C ALA A 18 36.84 -4.89 -10.38
N VAL A 19 35.57 -4.49 -10.51
CA VAL A 19 34.92 -3.60 -9.57
C VAL A 19 35.09 -4.29 -8.22
N GLU A 20 36.05 -3.82 -7.42
CA GLU A 20 36.00 -3.99 -5.97
C GLU A 20 34.59 -3.53 -5.60
N ALA A 21 33.69 -4.49 -5.38
CA ALA A 21 32.33 -4.19 -4.97
C ALA A 21 32.45 -3.47 -3.63
N SER A 22 32.41 -2.14 -3.67
CA SER A 22 32.34 -1.32 -2.48
C SER A 22 31.22 -1.89 -1.62
N ALA A 23 31.54 -2.33 -0.39
CA ALA A 23 30.58 -2.93 0.51
C ALA A 23 29.37 -1.99 0.64
N VAL A 24 28.20 -2.47 0.24
CA VAL A 24 26.94 -1.73 0.21
C VAL A 24 26.29 -1.93 1.57
N GLY A 25 26.14 -0.84 2.32
CA GLY A 25 25.52 -0.86 3.63
C GLY A 25 24.15 -0.17 3.66
N TYR A 26 23.50 -0.20 4.82
CA TYR A 26 22.23 0.51 5.04
C TYR A 26 22.35 2.03 4.84
N ALA A 27 23.53 2.61 5.01
CA ALA A 27 23.78 4.03 4.72
C ALA A 27 23.61 4.37 3.22
N ASP A 28 23.99 3.45 2.32
CA ASP A 28 23.81 3.62 0.87
C ASP A 28 22.33 3.54 0.49
N VAL A 29 21.61 2.62 1.11
CA VAL A 29 20.15 2.49 0.96
C VAL A 29 19.46 3.78 1.42
N GLN A 30 19.80 4.27 2.60
CA GLN A 30 19.26 5.54 3.13
C GLN A 30 19.58 6.72 2.21
N THR A 31 20.79 6.78 1.65
CA THR A 31 21.17 7.81 0.68
C THR A 31 20.27 7.75 -0.55
N LYS A 32 19.99 6.56 -1.09
CA LYS A 32 19.08 6.39 -2.24
C LYS A 32 17.64 6.79 -1.91
N ILE A 33 17.16 6.45 -0.72
CA ILE A 33 15.84 6.89 -0.22
C ILE A 33 15.78 8.42 -0.15
N MET A 34 16.79 9.06 0.45
CA MET A 34 16.87 10.52 0.58
C MET A 34 16.90 11.22 -0.78
N LEU A 35 17.61 10.63 -1.75
CA LEU A 35 17.68 11.11 -3.13
C LEU A 35 16.46 10.75 -3.98
N ARG A 36 15.44 10.09 -3.40
CA ARG A 36 14.17 9.72 -4.05
C ARG A 36 14.37 8.90 -5.33
N HIS A 37 15.30 7.95 -5.29
CA HIS A 37 15.46 6.99 -6.38
C HIS A 37 14.18 6.16 -6.60
N PRO A 38 14.01 5.57 -7.80
CA PRO A 38 12.93 4.61 -8.04
C PRO A 38 12.98 3.46 -7.03
N GLN A 39 11.80 3.01 -6.59
CA GLN A 39 11.67 2.01 -5.54
C GLN A 39 12.43 0.71 -5.87
N GLU A 40 12.38 0.26 -7.12
CA GLU A 40 13.09 -0.95 -7.56
C GLU A 40 14.61 -0.87 -7.31
N GLN A 41 15.21 0.30 -7.50
CA GLN A 41 16.63 0.52 -7.25
C GLN A 41 16.95 0.55 -5.75
N ILE A 42 16.03 1.04 -4.92
CA ILE A 42 16.17 1.03 -3.46
C ILE A 42 16.08 -0.42 -2.96
N ASP A 43 15.10 -1.18 -3.44
CA ASP A 43 14.85 -2.57 -3.06
C ASP A 43 16.04 -3.48 -3.43
N GLU A 44 16.63 -3.28 -4.61
CA GLU A 44 17.83 -4.01 -5.05
C GLU A 44 19.02 -3.79 -4.10
N VAL A 45 19.28 -2.52 -3.76
CA VAL A 45 20.42 -2.14 -2.92
C VAL A 45 20.19 -2.58 -1.47
N LEU A 46 18.93 -2.55 -1.00
CA LEU A 46 18.57 -3.07 0.32
C LEU A 46 18.82 -4.58 0.42
N ARG A 47 18.43 -5.36 -0.60
CA ARG A 47 18.70 -6.80 -0.61
C ARG A 47 20.19 -7.12 -0.58
N LEU A 48 20.99 -6.37 -1.35
CA LEU A 48 22.44 -6.53 -1.34
C LEU A 48 23.04 -6.18 0.03
N ALA A 49 22.58 -5.10 0.67
CA ALA A 49 23.02 -4.73 2.01
C ALA A 49 22.68 -5.80 3.07
N ILE A 50 21.49 -6.40 2.98
CA ILE A 50 21.07 -7.51 3.85
C ILE A 50 21.97 -8.74 3.64
N GLU A 51 22.24 -9.10 2.38
CA GLU A 51 23.10 -10.25 2.08
C GLU A 51 24.52 -10.07 2.63
N GLN A 52 25.07 -8.85 2.52
CA GLN A 52 26.39 -8.53 3.06
C GLN A 52 26.41 -8.52 4.58
N GLU A 53 25.39 -7.97 5.25
CA GLU A 53 25.24 -8.04 6.71
C GLU A 53 25.19 -9.49 7.18
N GLU A 54 24.38 -10.33 6.53
CA GLU A 54 24.24 -11.74 6.89
C GLU A 54 25.51 -12.55 6.63
N ALA A 55 26.25 -12.25 5.57
CA ALA A 55 27.56 -12.83 5.33
C ALA A 55 28.56 -12.45 6.45
N ALA A 56 28.64 -11.17 6.80
CA ALA A 56 29.50 -10.68 7.88
C ALA A 56 29.10 -11.30 9.24
N TYR A 57 27.81 -11.42 9.51
CA TYR A 57 27.30 -12.10 10.70
C TYR A 57 27.70 -13.58 10.74
N ARG A 58 27.56 -14.31 9.64
CA ARG A 58 27.98 -15.73 9.58
C ARG A 58 29.46 -15.91 9.87
N GLU A 59 30.31 -15.05 9.32
CA GLU A 59 31.75 -15.06 9.58
C GLU A 59 32.06 -14.73 11.05
N ALA A 60 31.47 -13.66 11.58
CA ALA A 60 31.63 -13.27 12.97
C ALA A 60 31.13 -14.36 13.93
N HIS A 61 30.02 -15.02 13.61
CA HIS A 61 29.46 -16.10 14.41
C HIS A 61 30.35 -17.35 14.38
N ALA A 62 30.92 -17.71 13.23
CA ALA A 62 31.90 -18.80 13.14
C ALA A 62 33.17 -18.52 13.97
N ALA A 63 33.66 -17.27 13.93
CA ALA A 63 34.78 -16.83 14.76
C ALA A 63 34.42 -16.88 16.25
N TRP A 64 33.22 -16.43 16.62
CA TRP A 64 32.71 -16.49 17.99
C TRP A 64 32.59 -17.93 18.49
N GLN A 65 32.08 -18.87 17.70
CA GLN A 65 32.01 -20.29 18.08
C GLN A 65 33.39 -20.89 18.37
N SER A 66 34.40 -20.51 17.57
CA SER A 66 35.78 -20.94 17.77
C SER A 66 36.35 -20.36 19.07
N ALA A 67 36.19 -19.05 19.29
CA ALA A 67 36.61 -18.37 20.52
C ALA A 67 35.89 -18.91 21.76
N MET A 68 34.61 -19.24 21.65
CA MET A 68 33.81 -19.81 22.73
C MET A 68 34.38 -21.15 23.19
N THR A 69 34.79 -22.00 22.26
CA THR A 69 35.39 -23.30 22.57
C THR A 69 36.71 -23.13 23.32
N GLU A 70 37.55 -22.19 22.89
CA GLU A 70 38.82 -21.89 23.54
C GLU A 70 38.63 -21.33 24.96
N VAL A 71 37.75 -20.34 25.11
CA VAL A 71 37.45 -19.73 26.42
C VAL A 71 36.83 -20.75 27.37
N GLN A 72 35.95 -21.64 26.89
CA GLN A 72 35.40 -22.72 27.71
C GLN A 72 36.49 -23.67 28.25
N ALA A 73 37.50 -24.01 27.43
CA ALA A 73 38.62 -24.81 27.88
C ALA A 73 39.45 -24.09 28.97
N GLN A 74 39.71 -22.79 28.79
CA GLN A 74 40.41 -21.97 29.79
C GLN A 74 39.62 -21.84 31.10
N ILE A 75 38.29 -21.69 31.02
CA ILE A 75 37.42 -21.68 32.19
C ILE A 75 37.51 -23.01 32.94
N ALA A 76 37.44 -24.14 32.24
CA ALA A 76 37.54 -25.46 32.85
C ALA A 76 38.89 -25.68 33.54
N GLU A 77 39.99 -25.24 32.92
CA GLU A 77 41.33 -25.29 33.52
C GLU A 77 41.44 -24.42 34.77
N ALA A 78 41.01 -23.16 34.71
CA ALA A 78 41.01 -22.26 35.85
C ALA A 78 40.15 -22.79 37.00
N GLN A 79 38.98 -23.37 36.70
CA GLN A 79 38.12 -23.99 37.71
C GLN A 79 38.77 -25.22 38.35
N ALA A 80 39.41 -26.09 37.57
CA ALA A 80 40.13 -27.25 38.08
C ALA A 80 41.31 -26.83 38.97
N HIS A 81 42.07 -25.81 38.56
CA HIS A 81 43.17 -25.26 39.36
C HIS A 81 42.67 -24.66 40.67
N ASN A 82 41.61 -23.84 40.62
CA ASN A 82 41.04 -23.18 41.79
C ASN A 82 40.48 -24.20 42.80
N ALA A 83 39.91 -25.31 42.31
CA ALA A 83 39.45 -26.40 43.15
C ALA A 83 40.61 -27.15 43.84
N ALA A 84 41.74 -27.33 43.15
CA ALA A 84 42.93 -28.01 43.67
C ALA A 84 43.80 -27.12 44.58
N ASN A 85 43.81 -25.80 44.34
CA ASN A 85 44.69 -24.83 45.00
C ASN A 85 43.89 -23.65 45.61
N PRO A 86 43.22 -23.84 46.76
CA PRO A 86 42.35 -22.81 47.35
C PRO A 86 43.07 -21.51 47.74
N ASN A 87 44.39 -21.55 47.94
CA ASN A 87 45.20 -20.40 48.34
C ASN A 87 45.88 -19.68 47.14
N GLU A 88 45.79 -20.24 45.93
CA GLU A 88 46.38 -19.69 44.72
C GLU A 88 45.37 -19.81 43.58
N LEU A 89 44.50 -18.80 43.47
CA LEU A 89 43.42 -18.80 42.50
C LEU A 89 43.89 -18.23 41.14
N MET A 90 43.60 -18.96 40.07
CA MET A 90 43.65 -18.49 38.70
C MET A 90 42.38 -17.70 38.34
N PRO A 91 42.51 -16.59 37.59
CA PRO A 91 41.37 -15.83 37.11
C PRO A 91 40.57 -16.65 36.08
N VAL A 92 39.24 -16.60 36.17
CA VAL A 92 38.33 -17.22 35.20
C VAL A 92 38.00 -16.19 34.11
N PRO A 93 38.31 -16.45 32.83
CA PRO A 93 38.03 -15.49 31.77
C PRO A 93 36.51 -15.37 31.51
N PRO A 94 36.01 -14.18 31.11
CA PRO A 94 34.62 -14.01 30.73
C PRO A 94 34.32 -14.65 29.37
N LEU A 95 33.07 -15.03 29.15
CA LEU A 95 32.62 -15.56 27.86
C LEU A 95 32.65 -14.46 26.77
N PRO A 96 33.01 -14.81 25.51
CA PRO A 96 32.95 -13.87 24.40
C PRO A 96 31.50 -13.47 24.09
N ALA A 97 31.29 -12.20 23.76
CA ALA A 97 29.98 -11.69 23.36
C ALA A 97 29.56 -12.26 22.00
N GLU A 98 28.31 -12.73 21.91
CA GLU A 98 27.74 -13.25 20.67
C GLU A 98 27.51 -12.10 19.67
N PRO A 99 27.88 -12.25 18.39
CA PRO A 99 27.54 -11.26 17.37
C PRO A 99 26.03 -11.20 17.14
N MET A 100 25.51 -10.04 16.72
CA MET A 100 24.09 -9.84 16.46
C MET A 100 23.88 -9.03 15.18
N LEU A 101 22.78 -9.29 14.47
CA LEU A 101 22.33 -8.49 13.34
C LEU A 101 21.74 -7.16 13.81
N ASP A 102 21.96 -6.07 13.06
CA ASP A 102 21.35 -4.77 13.34
C ASP A 102 19.98 -4.68 12.64
N LEU A 103 19.01 -5.38 13.23
CA LEU A 103 17.63 -5.36 12.75
C LEU A 103 17.01 -3.95 12.77
N GLN A 104 17.51 -3.04 13.62
CA GLN A 104 17.03 -1.67 13.67
C GLN A 104 17.46 -0.90 12.42
N ALA A 105 18.74 -0.96 12.04
CA ALA A 105 19.24 -0.35 10.83
C ALA A 105 18.61 -0.96 9.57
N ARG A 106 18.43 -2.29 9.56
CA ARG A 106 17.74 -3.02 8.49
C ARG A 106 16.31 -2.53 8.30
N ARG A 107 15.50 -2.55 9.36
CA ARG A 107 14.08 -2.17 9.31
C ARG A 107 13.85 -0.68 9.05
N ALA A 108 14.81 0.18 9.39
CA ALA A 108 14.77 1.60 9.04
C ALA A 108 14.80 1.85 7.52
N CYS A 109 15.23 0.86 6.74
CA CYS A 109 15.30 0.94 5.28
C CYS A 109 14.08 0.29 4.58
N TYR A 110 13.15 -0.30 5.32
CA TYR A 110 11.99 -0.97 4.72
C TYR A 110 11.06 0.02 4.03
N ARG A 111 10.35 -0.48 3.01
CA ARG A 111 9.31 0.31 2.35
C ARG A 111 8.18 0.57 3.33
N ALA A 112 7.82 1.83 3.53
CA ALA A 112 6.66 2.20 4.33
C ALA A 112 5.35 2.01 3.54
N ALA A 113 4.44 1.19 4.08
CA ALA A 113 3.08 1.03 3.57
C ALA A 113 2.08 1.49 4.63
N HIS A 114 1.06 2.25 4.26
CA HIS A 114 0.03 2.70 5.19
C HIS A 114 -1.19 1.79 5.07
N VAL A 115 -1.63 1.22 6.20
CA VAL A 115 -2.79 0.34 6.21
C VAL A 115 -4.07 1.18 6.21
N GLU A 116 -4.91 0.98 5.20
CA GLU A 116 -6.21 1.62 5.12
C GLU A 116 -7.17 0.99 6.14
N VAL A 117 -7.58 1.78 7.12
CA VAL A 117 -8.55 1.39 8.14
C VAL A 117 -9.70 2.36 8.14
N ASP A 118 -10.92 1.84 8.13
CA ASP A 118 -12.11 2.66 8.30
C ASP A 118 -12.28 3.07 9.76
N LEU A 119 -11.66 4.18 10.14
CA LEU A 119 -11.64 4.69 11.52
C LEU A 119 -13.03 5.01 12.07
N ALA A 120 -14.03 5.24 11.21
CA ALA A 120 -15.41 5.47 11.65
C ALA A 120 -16.16 4.17 11.96
N LEU A 121 -15.63 3.03 11.49
CA LEU A 121 -16.21 1.70 11.70
C LEU A 121 -15.31 0.77 12.54
N SER A 122 -14.26 1.29 13.17
CA SER A 122 -13.37 0.48 14.01
C SER A 122 -14.07 -0.05 15.26
N THR A 123 -13.80 -1.32 15.58
CA THR A 123 -14.37 -2.03 16.75
C THR A 123 -13.39 -2.18 17.90
N GLU A 124 -12.12 -1.87 17.68
CA GLU A 124 -11.04 -2.05 18.65
C GLU A 124 -10.28 -0.73 18.86
N THR A 125 -9.84 -0.49 20.09
CA THR A 125 -8.94 0.60 20.43
C THR A 125 -7.51 0.09 20.41
N LYS A 126 -6.68 0.65 19.51
CA LYS A 126 -5.25 0.34 19.40
C LYS A 126 -4.48 1.62 19.13
N ASP A 127 -3.34 1.77 19.77
CA ASP A 127 -2.42 2.86 19.45
C ASP A 127 -1.81 2.65 18.06
N ALA A 128 -1.35 3.75 17.46
CA ALA A 128 -0.61 3.68 16.21
C ALA A 128 0.64 2.83 16.40
N HIS A 129 0.87 1.88 15.50
CA HIS A 129 1.99 0.95 15.58
C HIS A 129 2.50 0.59 14.19
N ILE A 130 3.67 -0.01 14.16
CA ILE A 130 4.32 -0.47 12.93
C ILE A 130 4.49 -1.98 13.04
N GLU A 131 3.98 -2.70 12.06
CA GLU A 131 4.24 -4.14 11.89
C GLU A 131 5.31 -4.32 10.80
N TYR A 132 6.34 -5.10 11.09
CA TYR A 132 7.44 -5.35 10.15
C TYR A 132 7.27 -6.71 9.51
N ASP A 133 7.26 -6.74 8.18
CA ASP A 133 7.36 -7.93 7.37
C ASP A 133 8.80 -8.00 6.83
N ASP A 134 9.64 -8.77 7.51
CA ASP A 134 11.06 -8.91 7.19
C ASP A 134 11.29 -9.66 5.87
N ASP A 135 10.35 -10.50 5.43
CA ASP A 135 10.45 -11.23 4.16
C ASP A 135 10.07 -10.32 2.98
N ALA A 136 9.00 -9.52 3.14
CA ALA A 136 8.57 -8.57 2.12
C ALA A 136 9.37 -7.25 2.14
N LEU A 137 10.16 -7.00 3.19
CA LEU A 137 10.89 -5.75 3.45
C LEU A 137 9.94 -4.54 3.53
N VAL A 138 8.81 -4.71 4.20
CA VAL A 138 7.76 -3.70 4.35
C VAL A 138 7.52 -3.38 5.82
N ALA A 139 7.40 -2.09 6.12
CA ALA A 139 6.90 -1.58 7.39
C ALA A 139 5.45 -1.13 7.19
N TYR A 140 4.50 -1.87 7.76
CA TYR A 140 3.07 -1.52 7.73
C TYR A 140 2.76 -0.56 8.86
N HIS A 141 2.44 0.68 8.52
CA HIS A 141 2.02 1.72 9.44
C HIS A 141 0.50 1.63 9.67
N HIS A 142 0.13 1.20 10.86
CA HIS A 142 -1.26 1.14 11.30
C HIS A 142 -1.63 2.45 12.01
N PRO A 143 -2.72 3.12 11.58
CA PRO A 143 -3.20 4.30 12.29
C PRO A 143 -3.76 3.89 13.66
N ALA A 144 -3.82 4.84 14.58
CA ALA A 144 -4.53 4.63 15.84
C ALA A 144 -6.02 4.43 15.58
N THR A 145 -6.63 3.45 16.24
CA THR A 145 -8.05 3.12 16.13
C THR A 145 -8.76 3.36 17.45
N VAL A 146 -10.06 3.65 17.37
CA VAL A 146 -10.93 3.81 18.55
C VAL A 146 -12.11 2.88 18.41
N SER A 147 -12.44 2.13 19.45
CA SER A 147 -13.63 1.29 19.46
C SER A 147 -14.89 2.15 19.47
N HIS A 148 -15.78 1.94 18.50
CA HIS A 148 -17.11 2.54 18.47
C HIS A 148 -18.17 1.58 19.00
N THR A 149 -19.18 2.13 19.66
CA THR A 149 -20.35 1.36 20.10
C THR A 149 -21.16 0.85 18.92
N ALA A 150 -21.91 -0.24 19.11
CA ALA A 150 -22.80 -0.79 18.07
C ALA A 150 -23.78 0.26 17.51
N GLN A 151 -24.25 1.18 18.35
CA GLN A 151 -25.13 2.26 17.92
C GLN A 151 -24.41 3.25 16.98
N GLN A 152 -23.21 3.71 17.36
CA GLN A 152 -22.41 4.62 16.52
C GLN A 152 -22.03 3.98 15.17
N LEU A 153 -21.71 2.68 15.18
CA LEU A 153 -21.45 1.92 13.96
C LEU A 153 -22.69 1.83 13.08
N ALA A 154 -23.86 1.54 13.65
CA ALA A 154 -25.12 1.48 12.94
C ALA A 154 -25.51 2.83 12.34
N ASP A 155 -25.35 3.92 13.10
CA ASP A 155 -25.63 5.28 12.64
C ASP A 155 -24.69 5.69 11.50
N THR A 156 -23.39 5.40 11.63
CA THR A 156 -22.40 5.67 10.57
C THR A 156 -22.73 4.90 9.29
N LYS A 157 -23.05 3.60 9.40
CA LYS A 157 -23.46 2.78 8.26
C LYS A 157 -24.73 3.32 7.61
N ARG A 158 -25.72 3.71 8.42
CA ARG A 158 -26.98 4.27 7.94
C ARG A 158 -26.79 5.60 7.21
N GLU A 159 -25.98 6.51 7.74
CA GLU A 159 -25.72 7.78 7.08
C GLU A 159 -24.96 7.60 5.77
N ARG A 160 -23.92 6.76 5.75
CA ARG A 160 -23.23 6.43 4.49
C ARG A 160 -24.16 5.81 3.47
N PHE A 161 -25.02 4.89 3.90
CA PHE A 161 -26.02 4.29 3.04
C PHE A 161 -26.97 5.33 2.44
N LYS A 162 -27.50 6.26 3.25
CA LYS A 162 -28.33 7.36 2.76
C LYS A 162 -27.60 8.24 1.75
N SER A 163 -26.35 8.63 2.06
CA SER A 163 -25.54 9.47 1.17
C SER A 163 -25.26 8.77 -0.16
N GLN A 164 -24.90 7.48 -0.14
CA GLN A 164 -24.69 6.68 -1.35
C GLN A 164 -25.97 6.56 -2.17
N ARG A 165 -27.11 6.29 -1.53
CA ARG A 165 -28.40 6.23 -2.21
C ARG A 165 -28.77 7.58 -2.82
N ALA A 166 -28.60 8.68 -2.09
CA ALA A 166 -28.85 10.03 -2.61
C ALA A 166 -27.97 10.33 -3.84
N ALA A 167 -26.68 9.97 -3.79
CA ALA A 167 -25.77 10.11 -4.92
C ALA A 167 -26.24 9.27 -6.13
N LYS A 168 -26.60 7.99 -5.92
CA LYS A 168 -27.14 7.12 -6.97
C LYS A 168 -28.42 7.70 -7.59
N VAL A 169 -29.35 8.21 -6.78
CA VAL A 169 -30.59 8.87 -7.24
C VAL A 169 -30.27 10.12 -8.06
N SER A 170 -29.31 10.95 -7.60
CA SER A 170 -28.91 12.16 -8.33
C SER A 170 -28.21 11.87 -9.66
N SER A 171 -27.65 10.67 -9.83
CA SER A 171 -26.99 10.24 -11.06
C SER A 171 -27.90 9.42 -12.00
N ILE A 172 -29.19 9.26 -11.67
CA ILE A 172 -30.12 8.52 -12.53
C ILE A 172 -30.17 9.21 -13.90
N THR A 173 -29.96 8.42 -14.94
CA THR A 173 -30.17 8.84 -16.32
C THR A 173 -30.92 7.74 -17.06
N VAL A 174 -31.80 8.15 -17.97
CA VAL A 174 -32.65 7.22 -18.73
C VAL A 174 -32.64 7.58 -20.20
N GLU A 175 -32.67 6.58 -21.05
CA GLU A 175 -32.67 6.76 -22.50
C GLU A 175 -34.07 6.51 -23.08
N VAL A 176 -34.55 7.44 -23.91
CA VAL A 176 -35.79 7.30 -24.69
C VAL A 176 -35.55 7.85 -26.08
N ASP A 177 -35.82 7.05 -27.11
CA ASP A 177 -35.65 7.41 -28.52
C ASP A 177 -34.26 7.99 -28.86
N GLY A 178 -33.20 7.49 -28.22
CA GLY A 178 -31.83 7.96 -28.40
C GLY A 178 -31.50 9.28 -27.68
N LEU A 179 -32.41 9.81 -26.86
CA LEU A 179 -32.19 10.98 -26.00
C LEU A 179 -31.97 10.53 -24.55
N THR A 180 -30.91 11.03 -23.91
CA THR A 180 -30.60 10.72 -22.50
C THR A 180 -31.11 11.81 -21.57
N PHE A 181 -32.07 11.48 -20.72
CA PHE A 181 -32.69 12.39 -19.77
C PHE A 181 -32.09 12.22 -18.37
N ASP A 182 -31.97 13.32 -17.64
CA ASP A 182 -31.76 13.26 -16.19
C ASP A 182 -33.02 12.69 -15.53
N GLY A 183 -32.84 11.70 -14.65
CA GLY A 183 -33.92 11.03 -13.93
C GLY A 183 -33.86 11.22 -12.42
N ASP A 184 -33.08 12.20 -11.93
CA ASP A 184 -33.11 12.58 -10.53
C ASP A 184 -34.49 13.11 -10.09
N GLU A 185 -34.69 13.28 -8.79
CA GLU A 185 -35.99 13.65 -8.23
C GLU A 185 -36.48 15.02 -8.74
N GLN A 186 -35.57 15.97 -8.95
CA GLN A 186 -35.92 17.29 -9.47
C GLN A 186 -36.31 17.22 -10.96
N SER A 187 -35.62 16.40 -11.74
CA SER A 187 -35.90 16.20 -13.16
C SER A 187 -37.22 15.48 -13.35
N GLN A 188 -37.53 14.47 -12.54
CA GLN A 188 -38.85 13.83 -12.53
C GLN A 188 -39.96 14.84 -12.21
N GLN A 189 -39.79 15.70 -11.20
CA GLN A 189 -40.77 16.76 -10.90
C GLN A 189 -40.96 17.72 -12.08
N ARG A 190 -39.87 18.11 -12.77
CA ARG A 190 -39.93 18.94 -13.98
C ARG A 190 -40.65 18.23 -15.12
N MET A 191 -40.39 16.93 -15.33
CA MET A 191 -41.03 16.13 -16.35
C MET A 191 -42.53 16.05 -16.09
N VAL A 192 -42.95 15.69 -14.88
CA VAL A 192 -44.37 15.62 -14.48
C VAL A 192 -45.05 16.98 -14.72
N ARG A 193 -44.41 18.08 -14.33
CA ARG A 193 -44.98 19.43 -14.57
C ARG A 193 -45.13 19.74 -16.06
N ALA A 194 -44.16 19.39 -16.89
CA ALA A 194 -44.24 19.56 -18.34
C ALA A 194 -45.37 18.70 -18.94
N ILE A 195 -45.42 17.41 -18.58
CA ILE A 195 -46.45 16.46 -19.04
C ILE A 195 -47.87 16.96 -18.72
N LEU A 196 -48.09 17.54 -17.53
CA LEU A 196 -49.39 18.08 -17.12
C LEU A 196 -49.83 19.31 -17.93
N LEU A 197 -48.88 20.10 -18.43
CA LEU A 197 -49.15 21.33 -19.19
C LEU A 197 -49.22 21.10 -20.70
N MET A 198 -48.62 20.01 -21.19
CA MET A 198 -48.58 19.66 -22.62
C MET A 198 -49.84 18.91 -23.07
N THR A 199 -50.33 19.28 -24.25
CA THR A 199 -51.26 18.46 -25.05
C THR A 199 -50.47 17.39 -25.84
N GLU A 200 -51.17 16.40 -26.41
CA GLU A 200 -50.52 15.23 -27.05
C GLU A 200 -49.62 15.59 -28.24
N ASN A 201 -49.89 16.70 -28.93
CA ASN A 201 -49.12 17.13 -30.10
C ASN A 201 -48.08 18.22 -29.77
N ASP A 202 -47.96 18.62 -28.50
CA ASP A 202 -47.01 19.65 -28.11
C ASP A 202 -45.58 19.09 -28.06
N THR A 203 -44.64 19.98 -28.36
CA THR A 203 -43.21 19.76 -28.10
C THR A 203 -42.72 20.83 -27.14
N GLN A 204 -41.76 20.46 -26.30
CA GLN A 204 -41.14 21.38 -25.36
C GLN A 204 -39.63 21.31 -25.50
N ARG A 205 -38.98 22.47 -25.51
CA ARG A 205 -37.52 22.55 -25.46
C ARG A 205 -37.02 22.09 -24.10
N TRP A 206 -36.16 21.07 -24.12
CA TRP A 206 -35.66 20.39 -22.93
C TRP A 206 -34.14 20.30 -22.94
N VAL A 207 -33.52 20.34 -21.76
CA VAL A 207 -32.08 20.13 -21.57
C VAL A 207 -31.88 18.69 -21.11
N LEU A 208 -31.12 17.93 -21.88
CA LEU A 208 -30.79 16.53 -21.66
C LEU A 208 -29.61 16.39 -20.68
N ALA A 209 -29.35 15.16 -20.22
CA ALA A 209 -28.29 14.86 -19.25
C ALA A 209 -26.87 15.22 -19.77
N ASN A 210 -26.67 15.16 -21.09
CA ASN A 210 -25.44 15.59 -21.74
C ASN A 210 -25.38 17.12 -21.97
N ASN A 211 -26.28 17.89 -21.37
CA ASN A 211 -26.49 19.33 -21.56
C ASN A 211 -26.90 19.76 -22.98
N ALA A 212 -27.20 18.82 -23.88
CA ALA A 212 -27.77 19.16 -25.18
C ALA A 212 -29.22 19.61 -25.05
N VAL A 213 -29.65 20.51 -25.94
CA VAL A 213 -31.03 20.99 -25.98
C VAL A 213 -31.77 20.28 -27.11
N ALA A 214 -32.89 19.65 -26.79
CA ALA A 214 -33.75 18.94 -27.75
C ALA A 214 -35.21 19.36 -27.60
N ASP A 215 -35.97 19.31 -28.69
CA ASP A 215 -37.42 19.46 -28.63
C ASP A 215 -38.04 18.08 -28.40
N VAL A 216 -38.66 17.89 -27.24
CA VAL A 216 -39.16 16.58 -26.79
C VAL A 216 -40.67 16.57 -26.75
N THR A 217 -41.25 15.40 -27.03
CA THR A 217 -42.69 15.18 -27.02
C THR A 217 -43.20 14.82 -25.62
N LYS A 218 -44.50 14.97 -25.40
CA LYS A 218 -45.15 14.50 -24.17
C LYS A 218 -44.96 13.00 -23.93
N ALA A 219 -45.01 12.18 -24.99
CA ALA A 219 -44.80 10.75 -24.91
C ALA A 219 -43.38 10.40 -24.43
N GLN A 220 -42.35 11.08 -24.97
CA GLN A 220 -40.97 10.90 -24.56
C GLN A 220 -40.73 11.27 -23.09
N LEU A 221 -41.25 12.42 -22.66
CA LEU A 221 -41.16 12.82 -21.25
C LEU A 221 -41.89 11.84 -20.32
N THR A 222 -43.04 11.30 -20.75
CA THR A 222 -43.79 10.31 -19.96
C THR A 222 -43.00 9.02 -19.81
N GLN A 223 -42.44 8.50 -20.90
CA GLN A 223 -41.62 7.29 -20.87
C GLN A 223 -40.35 7.49 -20.03
N ALA A 224 -39.67 8.63 -20.19
CA ALA A 224 -38.47 8.97 -19.41
C ALA A 224 -38.81 9.04 -17.91
N CYS A 225 -39.91 9.71 -17.54
CA CYS A 225 -40.34 9.81 -16.16
C CYS A 225 -40.69 8.43 -15.56
N LEU A 226 -41.34 7.55 -16.32
CA LEU A 226 -41.66 6.19 -15.87
C LEU A 226 -40.40 5.35 -15.64
N LEU A 227 -39.43 5.40 -16.56
CA LEU A 227 -38.15 4.70 -16.42
C LEU A 227 -37.35 5.23 -15.22
N ALA A 228 -37.32 6.55 -15.02
CA ALA A 228 -36.62 7.17 -13.90
C ALA A 228 -37.24 6.77 -12.56
N ALA A 229 -38.57 6.79 -12.45
CA ALA A 229 -39.28 6.36 -11.26
C ALA A 229 -39.07 4.87 -10.94
N ALA A 230 -39.01 4.01 -11.98
CA ALA A 230 -38.70 2.60 -11.82
C ALA A 230 -37.27 2.41 -11.27
N GLN A 231 -36.27 3.03 -11.89
CA GLN A 231 -34.88 2.97 -11.41
C GLN A 231 -34.73 3.51 -9.98
N GLN A 232 -35.42 4.61 -9.64
CA GLN A 232 -35.42 5.14 -8.28
C GLN A 232 -36.06 4.17 -7.28
N SER A 233 -37.14 3.48 -7.68
CA SER A 233 -37.79 2.47 -6.84
C SER A 233 -36.87 1.28 -6.61
N ASP A 234 -36.13 0.83 -7.62
CA ASP A 234 -35.16 -0.26 -7.48
C ASP A 234 -34.06 0.09 -6.47
N LEU A 235 -33.54 1.32 -6.50
CA LEU A 235 -32.57 1.82 -5.51
C LEU A 235 -33.12 1.86 -4.07
N TRP A 236 -34.44 1.91 -3.92
CA TRP A 236 -35.11 1.87 -2.62
C TRP A 236 -35.39 0.44 -2.17
N ILE A 237 -35.66 -0.49 -3.07
CA ILE A 237 -35.92 -1.90 -2.75
C ILE A 237 -34.61 -2.67 -2.48
N GLU A 238 -33.53 -2.37 -3.22
CA GLU A 238 -32.20 -2.97 -3.00
C GLU A 238 -31.62 -2.64 -1.60
N SER A 239 -32.26 -1.73 -0.86
CA SER A 239 -31.83 -1.29 0.47
C SER A 239 -32.29 -2.15 1.66
N HIS A 240 -32.83 -3.36 1.44
CA HIS A 240 -33.37 -4.24 2.47
C HIS A 240 -32.69 -5.61 2.51
#